data_AF-A0A960LT01-F1
#
_entry.id   AF-A0A960LT01-F1
#
_cell.length_a   1.000
_cell.length_b   1.000
_cell.length_c   1.000
_cell.angle_alpha   90.00
_cell.angle_beta   90.00
_cell.angle_gamma   90.00
#
_symmetry.space_group_name_H-M   'P 1'
#
loop_
_entity.id
_entity.type
_entity.pdbx_description
1 polymer ?
#
loop_
_entity_poly.entity_id
_entity_poly.type
_entity_poly.pdbx_seq_one_letter_code
_entity_poly.pdbx_strand_id
1 'polypeptide(L)'
;MKKELLIFLFICPLVFVYVFSSQAKKSRAMRAPKVTMQDSFEQLLGKNSVDWNYIQTRQDVQDLDFYKTVYKKNINYQYDSSPIFRIPKIVHLIWLGPRSFPIESVENIRTWQAHHPDWTFCFWTDRKRMPPCNNMKVIYIKDFEFKFLQAEYEESRNWGEKSDILRYEILYQKGGVYIDHDANCLRPFHGLHTGYDFYACLEMPHEEIDSLALTAGIGIIGAKPYHPVIRGAIQMISDRWKPITERFKGTDPLVQARLVSYRTYIALTLALRKNLNLPGNRDIIFPACYFYPKHGLPGFYSQHFYGTTWNNLGETPVEQQLMLKLRRLRNRDAKIIRVEIISLIAIVGCFILYFLMNQAMKKGARK
;
A
#
# COMPACT_ATOMS: atom_id res chain seq x y z
N MET A 1 23.48 -50.76 -18.49
CA MET A 1 23.76 -49.31 -18.46
C MET A 1 23.30 -48.64 -19.77
N LYS A 2 21.98 -48.53 -20.05
CA LYS A 2 21.48 -47.91 -21.31
C LYS A 2 20.10 -47.19 -21.25
N LYS A 3 19.36 -47.17 -20.13
CA LYS A 3 18.08 -46.41 -20.02
C LYS A 3 18.13 -45.24 -19.05
N GLU A 4 18.79 -45.39 -17.91
CA GLU A 4 18.86 -44.37 -16.85
C GLU A 4 19.71 -43.15 -17.23
N LEU A 5 20.83 -43.37 -17.94
CA LEU A 5 21.68 -42.29 -18.46
C LEU A 5 20.99 -41.48 -19.57
N LEU A 6 20.08 -42.12 -20.32
CA LEU A 6 19.31 -41.49 -21.39
C LEU A 6 18.25 -40.53 -20.83
N ILE A 7 17.61 -40.92 -19.73
CA ILE A 7 16.66 -40.08 -18.98
C ILE A 7 17.37 -38.83 -18.46
N PHE A 8 18.60 -38.98 -17.97
CA PHE A 8 19.39 -37.87 -17.44
C PHE A 8 19.85 -36.87 -18.51
N LEU A 9 20.27 -37.37 -19.68
CA LEU A 9 20.70 -36.56 -20.82
C LEU A 9 19.55 -35.83 -21.52
N PHE A 10 18.31 -36.30 -21.40
CA PHE A 10 17.14 -35.65 -22.01
C PHE A 10 16.36 -34.73 -21.05
N ILE A 11 16.28 -35.07 -19.76
CA ILE A 11 15.52 -34.24 -18.80
C ILE A 11 16.26 -32.95 -18.46
N CYS A 12 17.58 -32.96 -18.28
CA CYS A 12 18.34 -31.75 -17.93
C CYS A 12 18.24 -30.65 -19.00
N PRO A 13 18.39 -30.95 -20.32
CA PRO A 13 18.16 -29.96 -21.36
C PRO A 13 16.70 -29.52 -21.47
N LEU A 14 15.73 -30.40 -21.19
CA LEU A 14 14.30 -30.03 -21.20
C LEU A 14 13.94 -29.10 -20.05
N VAL A 15 14.51 -29.29 -18.86
CA VAL A 15 14.38 -28.36 -17.72
C VAL A 15 15.08 -27.04 -18.05
N PHE A 16 16.27 -27.08 -18.66
CA PHE A 16 16.96 -25.89 -19.13
C PHE A 16 16.12 -25.14 -20.18
N VAL A 17 15.63 -25.83 -21.21
CA VAL A 17 14.76 -25.24 -22.23
C VAL A 17 13.45 -24.75 -21.61
N TYR A 18 12.83 -25.43 -20.64
CA TYR A 18 11.61 -24.93 -19.97
C TYR A 18 11.87 -23.64 -19.16
N VAL A 19 13.00 -23.59 -18.43
CA VAL A 19 13.41 -22.41 -17.65
C VAL A 19 13.75 -21.22 -18.57
N PHE A 20 14.42 -21.48 -19.71
CA PHE A 20 14.89 -20.45 -20.64
C PHE A 20 13.92 -20.13 -21.79
N SER A 21 12.97 -21.01 -22.15
CA SER A 21 11.94 -20.77 -23.18
C SER A 21 10.74 -19.98 -22.68
N SER A 22 10.60 -19.81 -21.35
CA SER A 22 9.61 -18.89 -20.77
C SER A 22 9.85 -17.42 -21.16
N GLN A 23 10.97 -17.10 -21.82
CA GLN A 23 11.32 -15.75 -22.29
C GLN A 23 10.80 -15.37 -23.69
N ALA A 24 9.93 -16.15 -24.31
CA ALA A 24 9.26 -15.74 -25.56
C ALA A 24 7.85 -15.12 -25.36
N LYS A 25 7.46 -14.72 -24.14
CA LYS A 25 6.33 -13.81 -23.98
C LYS A 25 6.80 -12.38 -24.24
N LYS A 26 6.77 -12.00 -25.53
CA LYS A 26 6.74 -10.61 -25.99
C LYS A 26 5.86 -9.81 -25.03
N SER A 27 6.32 -8.63 -24.63
CA SER A 27 5.52 -7.60 -23.96
C SER A 27 4.37 -7.20 -24.89
N ARG A 28 3.33 -8.02 -24.94
CA ARG A 28 2.03 -7.61 -25.41
C ARG A 28 1.64 -6.54 -24.40
N ALA A 29 1.44 -5.30 -24.86
CA ALA A 29 0.83 -4.26 -24.05
C ALA A 29 -0.39 -4.92 -23.37
N MET A 30 -0.28 -5.19 -22.08
CA MET A 30 -1.40 -5.77 -21.34
C MET A 30 -2.48 -4.71 -21.45
N ARG A 31 -3.55 -5.03 -22.21
CA ARG A 31 -4.75 -4.22 -22.17
C ARG A 31 -5.09 -4.05 -20.69
N ALA A 32 -5.29 -2.80 -20.28
CA ALA A 32 -5.75 -2.47 -18.93
C ALA A 32 -6.83 -3.47 -18.53
N PRO A 33 -6.72 -4.13 -17.36
CA PRO A 33 -7.71 -5.09 -16.93
C PRO A 33 -9.10 -4.44 -16.98
N LYS A 34 -10.03 -5.00 -17.76
CA LYS A 34 -11.42 -4.55 -17.75
C LYS A 34 -12.07 -5.10 -16.48
N VAL A 35 -12.03 -4.30 -15.42
CA VAL A 35 -12.59 -4.62 -14.10
C VAL A 35 -13.75 -3.67 -13.82
N THR A 36 -14.82 -4.21 -13.23
CA THR A 36 -16.05 -3.51 -12.83
C THR A 36 -16.31 -3.70 -11.35
N MET A 37 -17.15 -2.86 -10.74
CA MET A 37 -17.47 -2.98 -9.30
C MET A 37 -18.11 -4.32 -8.90
N GLN A 38 -18.63 -5.07 -9.88
CA GLN A 38 -19.26 -6.37 -9.71
C GLN A 38 -18.24 -7.52 -9.60
N ASP A 39 -16.97 -7.28 -9.92
CA ASP A 39 -15.92 -8.29 -9.83
C ASP A 39 -15.58 -8.68 -8.38
N SER A 40 -14.88 -9.80 -8.22
CA SER A 40 -14.52 -10.31 -6.89
C SER A 40 -13.60 -9.35 -6.14
N PHE A 41 -13.66 -9.37 -4.80
CA PHE A 41 -12.79 -8.55 -3.95
C PHE A 41 -11.30 -8.69 -4.33
N GLU A 42 -10.86 -9.91 -4.62
CA GLU A 42 -9.48 -10.20 -5.06
C GLU A 42 -9.17 -9.59 -6.43
N GLN A 43 -10.09 -9.68 -7.40
CA GLN A 43 -9.90 -9.03 -8.71
C GLN A 43 -9.80 -7.51 -8.54
N LEU A 44 -10.67 -6.92 -7.71
CA LEU A 44 -10.64 -5.51 -7.37
C LEU A 44 -9.39 -5.08 -6.58
N LEU A 45 -8.75 -6.03 -5.89
CA LEU A 45 -7.49 -5.82 -5.17
C LEU A 45 -6.25 -6.04 -6.06
N GLY A 46 -6.44 -6.59 -7.27
CA GLY A 46 -5.38 -6.80 -8.25
C GLY A 46 -4.89 -8.22 -8.40
N LYS A 47 -5.75 -9.24 -8.21
CA LYS A 47 -5.41 -10.67 -8.41
C LYS A 47 -4.72 -11.01 -9.73
N ASN A 48 -4.98 -10.23 -10.77
CA ASN A 48 -4.42 -10.46 -12.10
C ASN A 48 -3.14 -9.62 -12.36
N SER A 49 -2.58 -8.96 -11.35
CA SER A 49 -1.33 -8.21 -11.45
C SER A 49 -0.14 -9.00 -10.88
N VAL A 50 1.07 -8.46 -11.10
CA VAL A 50 2.31 -9.01 -10.55
C VAL A 50 2.39 -8.90 -9.02
N ASP A 51 1.70 -7.92 -8.47
CA ASP A 51 1.63 -7.60 -7.04
C ASP A 51 0.96 -8.71 -6.24
N TRP A 52 0.00 -9.43 -6.85
CA TRP A 52 -0.65 -10.57 -6.20
C TRP A 52 0.33 -11.66 -5.74
N ASN A 53 1.51 -11.75 -6.35
CA ASN A 53 2.56 -12.68 -5.95
C ASN A 53 3.13 -12.41 -4.55
N TYR A 54 2.85 -11.26 -3.93
CA TYR A 54 3.24 -10.97 -2.56
C TYR A 54 2.33 -11.62 -1.51
N ILE A 55 1.14 -12.12 -1.89
CA ILE A 55 0.31 -12.94 -1.01
C ILE A 55 0.88 -14.36 -0.98
N GLN A 56 1.68 -14.67 0.04
CA GLN A 56 2.41 -15.94 0.10
C GLN A 56 2.19 -16.68 1.42
N THR A 57 2.12 -15.95 2.52
CA THR A 57 2.07 -16.53 3.85
C THR A 57 0.64 -16.87 4.28
N ARG A 58 0.52 -17.74 5.27
CA ARG A 58 -0.79 -18.02 5.89
C ARG A 58 -1.40 -16.77 6.52
N GLN A 59 -0.58 -15.86 7.03
CA GLN A 59 -1.05 -14.61 7.61
C GLN A 59 -1.64 -13.68 6.55
N ASP A 60 -1.02 -13.58 5.36
CA ASP A 60 -1.54 -12.75 4.27
C ASP A 60 -2.93 -13.20 3.83
N VAL A 61 -3.13 -14.52 3.74
CA VAL A 61 -4.44 -15.11 3.40
C VAL A 61 -5.47 -14.81 4.49
N GLN A 62 -5.09 -14.88 5.77
CA GLN A 62 -5.98 -14.55 6.88
C GLN A 62 -6.36 -13.06 6.89
N ASP A 63 -5.41 -12.17 6.62
CA ASP A 63 -5.67 -10.73 6.51
C ASP A 63 -6.60 -10.43 5.33
N LEU A 64 -6.35 -11.07 4.18
CA LEU A 64 -7.21 -10.96 3.01
C LEU A 64 -8.66 -11.39 3.32
N ASP A 65 -8.84 -12.54 3.96
CA ASP A 65 -10.16 -13.06 4.32
C ASP A 65 -10.87 -12.17 5.34
N PHE A 66 -10.14 -11.59 6.29
CA PHE A 66 -10.67 -10.61 7.23
C PHE A 66 -11.24 -9.39 6.52
N TYR A 67 -10.46 -8.72 5.66
CA TYR A 67 -10.91 -7.54 4.94
C TYR A 67 -12.06 -7.85 3.97
N LYS A 68 -11.96 -8.98 3.26
CA LYS A 68 -13.01 -9.45 2.35
C LYS A 68 -14.34 -9.69 3.08
N THR A 69 -14.29 -10.23 4.30
CA THR A 69 -15.49 -10.48 5.11
C THR A 69 -16.18 -9.18 5.49
N VAL A 70 -15.41 -8.18 5.97
CA VAL A 70 -15.94 -6.85 6.29
C VAL A 70 -16.51 -6.15 5.04
N TYR A 71 -15.77 -6.19 3.93
CA TYR A 71 -16.20 -5.63 2.65
C TYR A 71 -17.55 -6.22 2.21
N LYS A 72 -17.65 -7.56 2.13
CA LYS A 72 -18.89 -8.23 1.70
C LYS A 72 -20.09 -7.89 2.58
N LYS A 73 -19.88 -7.75 3.89
CA LYS A 73 -20.94 -7.41 4.84
C LYS A 73 -21.49 -6.01 4.61
N ASN A 74 -20.63 -5.05 4.28
CA ASN A 74 -20.96 -3.63 4.38
C ASN A 74 -21.02 -2.89 3.02
N ILE A 75 -20.55 -3.48 1.91
CA ILE A 75 -20.40 -2.80 0.61
C ILE A 75 -21.66 -2.08 0.09
N ASN A 76 -22.86 -2.61 0.39
CA ASN A 76 -24.11 -2.03 -0.10
C ASN A 76 -24.44 -0.67 0.55
N TYR A 77 -23.86 -0.35 1.71
CA TYR A 77 -24.08 0.96 2.35
C TYR A 77 -23.46 2.11 1.56
N GLN A 78 -22.58 1.86 0.57
CA GLN A 78 -22.04 2.93 -0.28
C GLN A 78 -23.11 3.66 -1.11
N TYR A 79 -24.29 3.04 -1.25
CA TYR A 79 -25.44 3.58 -1.96
C TYR A 79 -26.51 4.13 -1.00
N ASP A 80 -26.19 4.25 0.29
CA ASP A 80 -27.12 4.81 1.28
C ASP A 80 -27.42 6.27 0.92
N SER A 81 -28.70 6.59 0.77
CA SER A 81 -29.20 7.93 0.45
C SER A 81 -29.89 8.60 1.64
N SER A 82 -29.59 8.15 2.86
CA SER A 82 -30.07 8.77 4.09
C SER A 82 -29.77 10.28 4.10
N PRO A 83 -30.71 11.13 4.54
CA PRO A 83 -30.46 12.56 4.70
C PRO A 83 -29.48 12.86 5.85
N ILE A 84 -29.25 11.88 6.73
CA ILE A 84 -28.35 11.99 7.88
C ILE A 84 -26.97 11.49 7.50
N PHE A 85 -25.98 12.36 7.66
CA PHE A 85 -24.57 12.05 7.49
C PHE A 85 -23.99 11.45 8.76
N ARG A 86 -23.37 10.27 8.62
CA ARG A 86 -22.58 9.62 9.69
C ARG A 86 -21.18 10.23 9.78
N ILE A 87 -20.60 10.57 8.63
CA ILE A 87 -19.31 11.26 8.52
C ILE A 87 -19.57 12.72 8.11
N PRO A 88 -19.04 13.72 8.84
CA PRO A 88 -19.20 15.13 8.50
C PRO A 88 -18.80 15.46 7.06
N LYS A 89 -19.50 16.42 6.42
CA LYS A 89 -19.20 16.93 5.07
C LYS A 89 -17.99 17.88 5.06
N ILE A 90 -16.85 17.39 5.53
CA ILE A 90 -15.61 18.16 5.67
C ILE A 90 -14.50 17.42 4.94
N VAL A 91 -13.82 18.11 4.03
CA VAL A 91 -12.60 17.64 3.37
C VAL A 91 -11.40 18.31 4.02
N HIS A 92 -10.40 17.52 4.39
CA HIS A 92 -9.16 17.98 5.00
C HIS A 92 -7.99 17.74 4.05
N LEU A 93 -7.31 18.83 3.69
CA LEU A 93 -6.06 18.83 2.91
C LEU A 93 -4.93 19.40 3.76
N ILE A 94 -3.80 18.70 3.85
CA ILE A 94 -2.65 19.13 4.64
C ILE A 94 -1.50 19.49 3.70
N TRP A 95 -0.89 20.66 3.91
CA TRP A 95 0.33 21.07 3.20
C TRP A 95 1.29 21.85 4.10
N LEU A 96 2.44 21.23 4.39
CA LEU A 96 3.42 21.72 5.36
C LEU A 96 4.76 22.04 4.70
N GLY A 97 5.71 22.59 5.45
CA GLY A 97 7.08 22.72 4.99
C GLY A 97 7.29 23.80 3.91
N PRO A 98 8.54 24.02 3.49
CA PRO A 98 8.89 25.21 2.72
C PRO A 98 8.43 25.18 1.26
N ARG A 99 8.08 24.01 0.71
CA ARG A 99 7.71 23.88 -0.70
C ARG A 99 6.35 24.54 -0.97
N SER A 100 6.23 25.20 -2.12
CA SER A 100 4.94 25.66 -2.64
C SER A 100 4.03 24.47 -2.93
N PHE A 101 2.71 24.70 -2.89
CA PHE A 101 1.77 23.65 -3.28
C PHE A 101 2.00 23.27 -4.76
N PRO A 102 1.97 21.98 -5.14
CA PRO A 102 2.33 21.55 -6.48
C PRO A 102 1.24 21.92 -7.46
N ILE A 103 1.60 22.52 -8.60
CA ILE A 103 0.62 23.01 -9.58
C ILE A 103 -0.18 21.86 -10.19
N GLU A 104 0.49 20.72 -10.41
CA GLU A 104 -0.11 19.48 -10.91
C GLU A 104 -1.16 18.89 -9.96
N SER A 105 -1.09 19.23 -8.67
CA SER A 105 -2.04 18.75 -7.66
C SER A 105 -3.28 19.64 -7.53
N VAL A 106 -3.25 20.86 -8.08
CA VAL A 106 -4.39 21.79 -7.99
C VAL A 106 -5.62 21.22 -8.69
N GLU A 107 -5.43 20.56 -9.83
CA GLU A 107 -6.55 19.97 -10.57
C GLU A 107 -7.21 18.84 -9.79
N ASN A 108 -6.44 18.04 -9.06
CA ASN A 108 -7.00 17.01 -8.17
C ASN A 108 -7.95 17.65 -7.15
N ILE A 109 -7.53 18.74 -6.49
CA ILE A 109 -8.38 19.43 -5.50
C ILE A 109 -9.64 20.03 -6.14
N ARG A 110 -9.56 20.55 -7.37
CA ARG A 110 -10.73 21.04 -8.10
C ARG A 110 -11.75 19.95 -8.37
N THR A 111 -11.32 18.74 -8.74
CA THR A 111 -12.26 17.62 -8.93
C THR A 111 -13.03 17.30 -7.64
N TRP A 112 -12.37 17.38 -6.48
CA TRP A 112 -13.05 17.22 -5.19
C TRP A 112 -14.09 18.30 -4.94
N GLN A 113 -13.77 19.58 -5.21
CA GLN A 113 -14.73 20.69 -5.06
C GLN A 113 -15.90 20.57 -6.03
N ALA A 114 -15.65 20.15 -7.28
CA ALA A 114 -16.69 19.97 -8.29
C ALA A 114 -17.70 18.88 -7.89
N HIS A 115 -17.23 17.79 -7.28
CA HIS A 115 -18.10 16.72 -6.78
C HIS A 115 -18.78 17.03 -5.43
N HIS A 116 -18.33 18.06 -4.72
CA HIS A 116 -18.77 18.38 -3.35
C HIS A 116 -18.95 19.89 -3.13
N PRO A 117 -19.78 20.59 -3.91
CA PRO A 117 -19.89 22.05 -3.86
C PRO A 117 -20.45 22.57 -2.52
N ASP A 118 -21.19 21.75 -1.78
CA ASP A 118 -21.79 22.08 -0.48
C ASP A 118 -20.95 21.63 0.73
N TRP A 119 -19.74 21.13 0.52
CA TRP A 119 -18.87 20.64 1.59
C TRP A 119 -17.89 21.72 2.06
N THR A 120 -17.45 21.60 3.31
CA THR A 120 -16.41 22.47 3.85
C THR A 120 -15.03 21.93 3.51
N PHE A 121 -14.20 22.73 2.83
CA PHE A 121 -12.81 22.38 2.54
C PHE A 121 -11.88 23.08 3.53
N CYS A 122 -11.11 22.31 4.29
CA CYS A 122 -10.11 22.79 5.24
C CYS A 122 -8.71 22.59 4.68
N PHE A 123 -7.94 23.67 4.54
CA PHE A 123 -6.54 23.65 4.14
C PHE A 123 -5.64 23.91 5.36
N TRP A 124 -4.98 22.87 5.83
CA TRP A 124 -4.12 22.88 7.00
C TRP A 124 -2.68 23.20 6.62
N THR A 125 -2.08 24.22 7.26
CA THR A 125 -0.72 24.63 6.92
C THR A 125 0.08 25.16 8.10
N ASP A 126 1.39 25.00 8.06
CA ASP A 126 2.34 25.43 9.09
C ASP A 126 2.77 26.90 8.96
N ARG A 127 2.42 27.57 7.87
CA ARG A 127 2.89 28.93 7.56
C ARG A 127 1.89 29.70 6.71
N LYS A 128 2.04 31.03 6.68
CA LYS A 128 1.23 31.90 5.82
C LYS A 128 1.43 31.52 4.34
N ARG A 129 0.39 30.96 3.73
CA ARG A 129 0.32 30.67 2.30
C ARG A 129 -1.15 30.63 1.85
N MET A 130 -1.39 30.85 0.57
CA MET A 130 -2.73 30.72 -0.01
C MET A 130 -3.09 29.24 -0.21
N PRO A 131 -4.38 28.88 -0.05
CA PRO A 131 -4.85 27.54 -0.40
C PRO A 131 -4.79 27.36 -1.93
N PRO A 132 -4.71 26.11 -2.41
CA PRO A 132 -4.59 25.82 -3.84
C PRO A 132 -5.85 26.16 -4.65
N CYS A 133 -7.00 26.27 -4.00
CA CYS A 133 -8.28 26.57 -4.63
C CYS A 133 -9.06 27.60 -3.79
N ASN A 134 -10.00 28.29 -4.45
CA ASN A 134 -10.91 29.23 -3.78
C ASN A 134 -11.86 28.50 -2.82
N ASN A 135 -12.49 29.23 -1.91
CA ASN A 135 -13.48 28.70 -0.97
C ASN A 135 -12.97 27.60 -0.02
N MET A 136 -11.65 27.57 0.24
CA MET A 136 -11.04 26.72 1.26
C MET A 136 -10.77 27.54 2.53
N LYS A 137 -11.14 26.99 3.68
CA LYS A 137 -10.81 27.53 5.00
C LYS A 137 -9.35 27.21 5.34
N VAL A 138 -8.50 28.22 5.37
CA VAL A 138 -7.10 28.08 5.82
C VAL A 138 -7.06 27.94 7.34
N ILE A 139 -6.37 26.92 7.83
CA ILE A 139 -6.18 26.67 9.27
C ILE A 139 -4.69 26.51 9.53
N TYR A 140 -4.17 27.27 10.49
CA TYR A 140 -2.76 27.18 10.86
C TYR A 140 -2.54 26.11 11.92
N ILE A 141 -1.50 25.29 11.76
CA ILE A 141 -1.20 24.21 12.72
C ILE A 141 -0.91 24.77 14.12
N LYS A 142 -0.34 25.97 14.24
CA LYS A 142 -0.13 26.64 15.53
C LYS A 142 -1.43 26.91 16.32
N ASP A 143 -2.57 26.97 15.62
CA ASP A 143 -3.89 27.21 16.21
C ASP A 143 -4.66 25.89 16.41
N PHE A 144 -4.04 24.75 16.07
CA PHE A 144 -4.62 23.42 16.24
C PHE A 144 -4.18 22.82 17.58
N GLU A 145 -5.15 22.43 18.39
CA GLU A 145 -4.91 21.76 19.66
C GLU A 145 -4.75 20.25 19.43
N PHE A 146 -3.53 19.75 19.58
CA PHE A 146 -3.25 18.32 19.58
C PHE A 146 -3.81 17.65 20.83
N LYS A 147 -4.37 16.43 20.70
CA LYS A 147 -4.88 15.69 21.86
C LYS A 147 -3.95 14.56 22.31
N PHE A 148 -3.10 14.04 21.43
CA PHE A 148 -2.28 12.86 21.73
C PHE A 148 -0.84 12.96 21.22
N LEU A 149 -0.62 13.34 19.96
CA LEU A 149 0.65 13.15 19.25
C LEU A 149 1.44 14.45 19.06
N GLN A 150 1.29 15.42 19.97
CA GLN A 150 2.01 16.69 19.84
C GLN A 150 3.52 16.48 19.88
N ALA A 151 4.02 15.67 20.81
CA ALA A 151 5.45 15.41 20.98
C ALA A 151 6.04 14.71 19.74
N GLU A 152 5.37 13.68 19.24
CA GLU A 152 5.75 12.95 18.03
C GLU A 152 5.71 13.86 16.80
N TYR A 153 4.69 14.72 16.69
CA TYR A 153 4.61 15.74 15.65
C TYR A 153 5.82 16.67 15.72
N GLU A 154 6.14 17.22 16.89
CA GLU A 154 7.26 18.17 17.06
C GLU A 154 8.62 17.52 16.81
N GLU A 155 8.84 16.29 17.28
CA GLU A 155 10.09 15.54 17.09
C GLU A 155 10.35 15.19 15.62
N SER A 156 9.29 14.87 14.87
CA SER A 156 9.44 14.51 13.46
C SER A 156 10.12 15.62 12.65
N ARG A 157 11.05 15.24 11.78
CA ARG A 157 11.69 16.15 10.81
C ARG A 157 11.15 15.97 9.39
N ASN A 158 10.26 15.01 9.17
CA ASN A 158 9.72 14.67 7.87
C ASN A 158 8.30 15.25 7.72
N TRP A 159 8.07 16.06 6.68
CA TRP A 159 6.78 16.71 6.45
C TRP A 159 5.65 15.72 6.12
N GLY A 160 5.97 14.60 5.46
CA GLY A 160 5.03 13.51 5.22
C GLY A 160 4.62 12.82 6.52
N GLU A 161 5.59 12.48 7.38
CA GLU A 161 5.32 11.88 8.70
C GLU A 161 4.50 12.83 9.60
N LYS A 162 4.82 14.13 9.59
CA LYS A 162 4.00 15.17 10.25
C LYS A 162 2.57 15.22 9.70
N SER A 163 2.39 15.08 8.38
CA SER A 163 1.06 15.01 7.74
C SER A 163 0.31 13.73 8.13
N ASP A 164 1.01 12.60 8.28
CA ASP A 164 0.44 11.35 8.79
C ASP A 164 -0.06 11.51 10.23
N ILE A 165 0.68 12.19 11.09
CA ILE A 165 0.25 12.45 12.47
C ILE A 165 -0.98 13.37 12.49
N LEU A 166 -0.90 14.49 11.78
CA LEU A 166 -1.99 15.48 11.74
C LEU A 166 -3.30 14.91 11.19
N ARG A 167 -3.26 14.08 10.14
CA ARG A 167 -4.50 13.55 9.55
C ARG A 167 -5.29 12.71 10.55
N TYR A 168 -4.62 11.92 11.40
CA TYR A 168 -5.31 11.15 12.42
C TYR A 168 -5.84 12.03 13.55
N GLU A 169 -5.07 13.00 14.03
CA GLU A 169 -5.52 13.97 15.04
C GLU A 169 -6.76 14.75 14.58
N ILE A 170 -6.72 15.24 13.33
CA ILE A 170 -7.82 16.00 12.71
C ILE A 170 -9.05 15.10 12.57
N LEU A 171 -8.92 13.92 11.97
CA LEU A 171 -10.04 13.00 11.77
C LEU A 171 -10.64 12.52 13.10
N TYR A 172 -9.81 12.30 14.11
CA TYR A 172 -10.30 11.90 15.43
C TYR A 172 -11.17 12.99 16.06
N GLN A 173 -10.75 14.26 15.97
CA GLN A 173 -11.46 15.36 16.61
C GLN A 173 -12.63 15.88 15.78
N LYS A 174 -12.50 15.92 14.46
CA LYS A 174 -13.43 16.61 13.56
C LYS A 174 -14.21 15.68 12.64
N GLY A 175 -13.80 14.43 12.50
CA GLY A 175 -14.30 13.51 11.48
C GLY A 175 -14.04 14.06 10.07
N GLY A 176 -14.88 13.65 9.13
CA GLY A 176 -14.80 14.07 7.74
C GLY A 176 -13.94 13.12 6.91
N VAL A 177 -13.41 13.61 5.80
CA VAL A 177 -12.50 12.89 4.91
C VAL A 177 -11.18 13.64 4.79
N TYR A 178 -10.08 12.94 5.02
CA TYR A 178 -8.75 13.41 4.67
C TYR A 178 -8.42 12.97 3.24
N ILE A 179 -7.75 13.84 2.49
CA ILE A 179 -7.24 13.54 1.15
C ILE A 179 -5.78 13.99 1.00
N ASP A 180 -4.94 13.17 0.37
CA ASP A 180 -3.65 13.59 -0.15
C ASP A 180 -3.86 14.54 -1.35
N HIS A 181 -2.89 15.41 -1.62
CA HIS A 181 -2.97 16.39 -2.71
C HIS A 181 -2.90 15.75 -4.11
N ASP A 182 -2.35 14.55 -4.21
CA ASP A 182 -2.12 13.78 -5.43
C ASP A 182 -3.18 12.69 -5.64
N ALA A 183 -4.39 12.89 -5.11
CA ALA A 183 -5.54 12.01 -5.32
C ALA A 183 -6.73 12.80 -5.88
N ASN A 184 -7.19 12.43 -7.08
CA ASN A 184 -8.36 13.07 -7.69
C ASN A 184 -9.68 12.50 -7.15
N CYS A 185 -10.78 13.17 -7.46
CA CYS A 185 -12.13 12.70 -7.18
C CYS A 185 -12.81 12.35 -8.49
N LEU A 186 -13.25 11.10 -8.62
CA LEU A 186 -13.90 10.59 -9.84
C LEU A 186 -15.42 10.50 -9.69
N ARG A 187 -15.94 10.56 -8.45
CA ARG A 187 -17.37 10.58 -8.15
C ARG A 187 -17.65 11.13 -6.75
N PRO A 188 -18.90 11.53 -6.46
CA PRO A 188 -19.28 12.01 -5.14
C PRO A 188 -19.14 10.95 -4.04
N PHE A 189 -18.73 11.38 -2.85
CA PHE A 189 -18.57 10.58 -1.63
C PHE A 189 -19.80 10.64 -0.71
N HIS A 190 -20.90 11.25 -1.18
CA HIS A 190 -22.14 11.40 -0.40
C HIS A 190 -22.62 10.08 0.20
N GLY A 191 -22.76 9.03 -0.63
CA GLY A 191 -23.17 7.69 -0.18
C GLY A 191 -22.18 7.03 0.79
N LEU A 192 -20.89 7.39 0.72
CA LEU A 192 -19.90 6.91 1.69
C LEU A 192 -20.08 7.58 3.06
N HIS A 193 -20.41 8.87 3.09
CA HIS A 193 -20.59 9.62 4.32
C HIS A 193 -21.94 9.37 5.01
N THR A 194 -22.97 8.98 4.27
CA THR A 194 -24.27 8.57 4.81
C THR A 194 -24.27 7.11 5.25
N GLY A 195 -23.54 6.24 4.53
CA GLY A 195 -23.53 4.80 4.74
C GLY A 195 -22.59 4.29 5.84
N TYR A 196 -21.44 4.95 6.04
CA TYR A 196 -20.36 4.43 6.88
C TYR A 196 -20.00 5.34 8.06
N ASP A 197 -19.47 4.75 9.11
CA ASP A 197 -18.81 5.45 10.23
C ASP A 197 -17.29 5.57 10.00
N PHE A 198 -16.72 4.68 9.20
CA PHE A 198 -15.33 4.71 8.77
C PHE A 198 -15.15 4.05 7.40
N TYR A 199 -14.32 4.63 6.55
CA TYR A 199 -13.83 3.98 5.35
C TYR A 199 -12.36 4.32 5.05
N ALA A 200 -11.66 3.33 4.50
CA ALA A 200 -10.38 3.51 3.81
C ALA A 200 -10.26 2.45 2.71
N CYS A 201 -9.12 2.35 2.05
CA CYS A 201 -8.89 1.38 0.97
C CYS A 201 -7.55 0.68 1.18
N LEU A 202 -7.49 -0.60 0.83
CA LEU A 202 -6.23 -1.33 0.75
C LEU A 202 -5.40 -0.83 -0.43
N GLU A 203 -4.10 -0.82 -0.26
CA GLU A 203 -3.16 -0.83 -1.36
C GLU A 203 -3.19 -2.21 -2.05
N MET A 204 -2.69 -2.27 -3.28
CA MET A 204 -2.36 -3.56 -3.90
C MET A 204 -1.29 -4.28 -3.07
N PRO A 205 -1.27 -5.62 -3.04
CA PRO A 205 -0.29 -6.36 -2.25
C PRO A 205 1.15 -5.96 -2.61
N HIS A 206 2.06 -5.95 -1.65
CA HIS A 206 3.41 -5.40 -1.90
C HIS A 206 4.48 -6.15 -1.10
N GLU A 207 5.75 -5.82 -1.39
CA GLU A 207 6.89 -6.28 -0.59
C GLU A 207 6.67 -5.94 0.89
N GLU A 208 6.88 -6.92 1.77
CA GLU A 208 6.45 -6.84 3.17
C GLU A 208 7.02 -5.62 3.91
N ILE A 209 6.15 -4.98 4.70
CA ILE A 209 6.51 -3.94 5.67
C ILE A 209 6.09 -4.44 7.05
N ASP A 210 7.04 -4.72 7.93
CA ASP A 210 6.79 -5.32 9.25
C ASP A 210 5.95 -6.61 9.20
N SER A 211 6.25 -7.49 8.23
CA SER A 211 5.51 -8.72 7.93
C SER A 211 4.08 -8.50 7.40
N LEU A 212 3.78 -7.31 6.89
CA LEU A 212 2.50 -6.99 6.24
C LEU A 212 2.71 -6.89 4.73
N ALA A 213 2.14 -7.83 3.98
CA ALA A 213 2.04 -7.75 2.52
C ALA A 213 0.78 -6.97 2.05
N LEU A 214 -0.16 -6.73 2.97
CA LEU A 214 -1.39 -5.98 2.75
C LEU A 214 -1.47 -4.82 3.74
N THR A 215 -1.58 -3.60 3.22
CA THR A 215 -1.72 -2.38 4.03
C THR A 215 -2.90 -1.54 3.55
N ALA A 216 -3.52 -0.81 4.47
CA ALA A 216 -4.45 0.25 4.14
C ALA A 216 -3.67 1.48 3.66
N GLY A 217 -4.03 2.01 2.49
CA GLY A 217 -3.55 3.30 2.05
C GLY A 217 -4.12 4.40 2.95
N ILE A 218 -3.29 5.40 3.24
CA ILE A 218 -3.60 6.46 4.21
C ILE A 218 -3.89 7.81 3.55
N GLY A 219 -3.85 7.86 2.22
CA GLY A 219 -4.08 9.06 1.42
C GLY A 219 -5.55 9.47 1.28
N ILE A 220 -6.51 8.59 1.57
CA ILE A 220 -7.94 8.88 1.62
C ILE A 220 -8.52 8.08 2.78
N ILE A 221 -8.96 8.78 3.82
CA ILE A 221 -9.54 8.18 5.02
C ILE A 221 -10.77 8.99 5.41
N GLY A 222 -11.93 8.34 5.48
CA GLY A 222 -13.15 8.92 6.02
C GLY A 222 -13.47 8.34 7.39
N ALA A 223 -13.87 9.18 8.33
CA ALA A 223 -14.25 8.74 9.67
C ALA A 223 -15.23 9.70 10.34
N LYS A 224 -16.14 9.17 11.15
CA LYS A 224 -16.85 9.99 12.13
C LYS A 224 -15.88 10.46 13.23
N PRO A 225 -16.17 11.57 13.91
CA PRO A 225 -15.40 11.98 15.08
C PRO A 225 -15.32 10.83 16.10
N TYR A 226 -14.17 10.72 16.77
CA TYR A 226 -13.88 9.75 17.82
C TYR A 226 -13.92 8.28 17.38
N HIS A 227 -13.72 8.00 16.09
CA HIS A 227 -13.76 6.62 15.60
C HIS A 227 -12.65 5.73 16.20
N PRO A 228 -12.97 4.50 16.68
CA PRO A 228 -12.00 3.60 17.32
C PRO A 228 -10.78 3.25 16.45
N VAL A 229 -10.97 3.08 15.13
CA VAL A 229 -9.85 2.81 14.22
C VAL A 229 -8.85 3.97 14.19
N ILE A 230 -9.34 5.23 14.16
CA ILE A 230 -8.47 6.41 14.16
C ILE A 230 -7.74 6.52 15.50
N ARG A 231 -8.44 6.30 16.63
CA ARG A 231 -7.80 6.27 17.96
C ARG A 231 -6.74 5.18 18.06
N GLY A 232 -7.03 4.02 17.49
CA GLY A 232 -6.10 2.90 17.42
C GLY A 232 -4.85 3.26 16.61
N ALA A 233 -4.99 3.95 15.48
CA ALA A 233 -3.85 4.40 14.68
C ALA A 233 -2.98 5.39 15.47
N ILE A 234 -3.62 6.35 16.15
CA ILE A 234 -2.94 7.28 17.08
C ILE A 234 -2.15 6.51 18.15
N GLN A 235 -2.78 5.50 18.76
CA GLN A 235 -2.13 4.68 19.78
C GLN A 235 -0.94 3.89 19.23
N MET A 236 -1.08 3.31 18.03
CA MET A 236 0.00 2.59 17.37
C MET A 236 1.20 3.48 17.04
N ILE A 237 0.97 4.74 16.67
CA ILE A 237 2.06 5.71 16.47
C ILE A 237 2.79 5.94 17.79
N SER A 238 2.06 6.28 18.86
CA SER A 238 2.66 6.62 20.16
C SER A 238 3.41 5.44 20.77
N ASP A 239 2.79 4.26 20.83
CA ASP A 239 3.38 3.03 21.41
C ASP A 239 4.65 2.60 20.68
N ARG A 240 4.69 2.79 19.35
CA ARG A 240 5.79 2.34 18.50
C ARG A 240 6.82 3.43 18.24
N TRP A 241 6.56 4.68 18.63
CA TRP A 241 7.40 5.81 18.26
C TRP A 241 8.87 5.57 18.63
N LYS A 242 9.14 5.40 19.93
CA LYS A 242 10.49 5.20 20.48
C LYS A 242 11.14 3.87 20.03
N PRO A 243 10.49 2.69 20.16
CA PRO A 243 11.08 1.43 19.71
C PRO A 243 11.50 1.44 18.24
N ILE A 244 10.70 2.08 17.37
CA ILE A 244 11.03 2.18 15.94
C ILE A 244 12.13 3.22 15.68
N THR A 245 12.19 4.33 16.43
CA THR A 245 13.35 5.25 16.40
C THR A 245 14.65 4.51 16.64
N GLU A 246 14.66 3.66 17.67
CA GLU A 246 15.86 2.95 18.11
C GLU A 246 16.27 1.87 17.10
N ARG A 247 15.30 1.30 16.37
CA ARG A 247 15.52 0.30 15.31
C ARG A 247 16.14 0.91 14.05
N PHE A 248 15.69 2.09 13.63
CA PHE A 248 16.14 2.73 12.38
C PHE A 248 17.01 3.95 12.68
N LYS A 249 18.28 3.70 13.03
CA LYS A 249 19.28 4.73 13.26
C LYS A 249 19.93 5.14 11.93
N GLY A 250 20.01 6.45 11.67
CA GLY A 250 20.72 7.00 10.53
C GLY A 250 19.90 8.02 9.75
N THR A 251 20.59 8.88 9.01
CA THR A 251 19.97 9.98 8.25
C THR A 251 19.78 9.67 6.76
N ASP A 252 20.15 8.46 6.33
CA ASP A 252 20.01 8.03 4.94
C ASP A 252 18.54 8.06 4.49
N PRO A 253 18.23 8.54 3.27
CA PRO A 253 16.85 8.65 2.80
C PRO A 253 16.04 7.35 2.83
N LEU A 254 16.65 6.18 2.56
CA LEU A 254 15.93 4.90 2.62
C LEU A 254 15.64 4.48 4.06
N VAL A 255 16.57 4.75 4.99
CA VAL A 255 16.35 4.53 6.42
C VAL A 255 15.24 5.44 6.94
N GLN A 256 15.26 6.72 6.54
CA GLN A 256 14.22 7.68 6.90
C GLN A 256 12.86 7.29 6.31
N ALA A 257 12.80 6.85 5.06
CA ALA A 257 11.56 6.35 4.47
C ALA A 257 11.01 5.14 5.24
N ARG A 258 11.87 4.18 5.62
CA ARG A 258 11.47 3.03 6.44
C ARG A 258 11.02 3.44 7.84
N LEU A 259 11.70 4.39 8.46
CA LEU A 259 11.32 4.94 9.76
C LEU A 259 9.88 5.48 9.72
N VAL A 260 9.56 6.31 8.73
CA VAL A 260 8.20 6.84 8.51
C VAL A 260 7.22 5.71 8.24
N SER A 261 7.59 4.75 7.37
CA SER A 261 6.70 3.62 7.06
C SER A 261 6.30 2.82 8.32
N TYR A 262 7.25 2.58 9.22
CA TYR A 262 7.03 1.76 10.41
C TYR A 262 6.38 2.52 11.57
N ARG A 263 6.56 3.85 11.64
CA ARG A 263 5.94 4.70 12.67
C ARG A 263 4.51 5.09 12.32
N THR A 264 4.29 5.64 11.12
CA THR A 264 3.03 6.33 10.79
C THR A 264 2.24 5.68 9.66
N TYR A 265 2.89 5.20 8.61
CA TYR A 265 2.20 4.63 7.44
C TYR A 265 1.40 3.37 7.79
N ILE A 266 2.05 2.38 8.42
CA ILE A 266 1.37 1.12 8.78
C ILE A 266 0.47 1.23 10.02
N ALA A 267 0.45 2.37 10.71
CA ALA A 267 -0.30 2.53 11.97
C ALA A 267 -1.80 2.29 11.80
N LEU A 268 -2.40 2.76 10.69
CA LEU A 268 -3.80 2.46 10.37
C LEU A 268 -4.01 0.97 10.18
N THR A 269 -3.16 0.32 9.39
CA THR A 269 -3.23 -1.13 9.12
C THR A 269 -3.20 -1.95 10.42
N LEU A 270 -2.29 -1.60 11.33
CA LEU A 270 -2.19 -2.25 12.64
C LEU A 270 -3.45 -2.02 13.50
N ALA A 271 -4.04 -0.83 13.43
CA ALA A 271 -5.26 -0.49 14.17
C ALA A 271 -6.50 -1.22 13.64
N LEU A 272 -6.60 -1.49 12.34
CA LEU A 272 -7.75 -2.13 11.72
C LEU A 272 -8.05 -3.51 12.32
N ARG A 273 -7.03 -4.34 12.58
CA ARG A 273 -7.21 -5.71 13.08
C ARG A 273 -8.04 -5.80 14.36
N LYS A 274 -7.96 -4.79 15.25
CA LYS A 274 -8.66 -4.78 16.54
C LYS A 274 -9.91 -3.90 16.56
N ASN A 275 -9.96 -2.87 15.71
CA ASN A 275 -10.94 -1.80 15.84
C ASN A 275 -11.92 -1.68 14.67
N LEU A 276 -11.70 -2.41 13.57
CA LEU A 276 -12.55 -2.35 12.39
C LEU A 276 -13.88 -3.09 12.62
N ASN A 277 -14.99 -2.42 12.32
CA ASN A 277 -16.35 -2.96 12.30
C ASN A 277 -16.80 -3.52 13.66
N LEU A 278 -16.41 -2.85 14.75
CA LEU A 278 -16.89 -3.14 16.10
C LEU A 278 -18.42 -2.99 16.20
N PRO A 279 -19.08 -3.65 17.17
CA PRO A 279 -20.53 -3.56 17.33
C PRO A 279 -21.03 -2.11 17.37
N GLY A 280 -22.03 -1.79 16.54
CA GLY A 280 -22.59 -0.45 16.42
C GLY A 280 -21.95 0.44 15.36
N ASN A 281 -20.79 0.07 14.81
CA ASN A 281 -20.15 0.78 13.71
C ASN A 281 -20.47 0.14 12.35
N ARG A 282 -20.59 0.99 11.32
CA ARG A 282 -20.64 0.59 9.91
C ARG A 282 -19.32 0.94 9.24
N ASP A 283 -18.36 0.02 9.28
CA ASP A 283 -17.02 0.30 8.77
C ASP A 283 -16.73 -0.47 7.47
N ILE A 284 -15.92 0.10 6.59
CA ILE A 284 -15.51 -0.60 5.38
C ILE A 284 -14.03 -0.37 5.06
N ILE A 285 -13.42 -1.41 4.51
CA ILE A 285 -12.14 -1.31 3.80
C ILE A 285 -12.37 -1.76 2.37
N PHE A 286 -12.18 -0.83 1.44
CA PHE A 286 -12.32 -1.08 0.02
C PHE A 286 -11.07 -1.77 -0.56
N PRO A 287 -11.22 -2.58 -1.62
CA PRO A 287 -10.07 -3.07 -2.39
C PRO A 287 -9.47 -1.97 -3.26
N ALA A 288 -8.20 -2.12 -3.65
CA ALA A 288 -7.37 -1.11 -4.31
C ALA A 288 -8.03 -0.32 -5.45
N CYS A 289 -8.86 -0.93 -6.30
CA CYS A 289 -9.56 -0.24 -7.39
C CYS A 289 -10.47 0.91 -6.95
N TYR A 290 -10.79 1.07 -5.66
CA TYR A 290 -11.60 2.19 -5.21
C TYR A 290 -10.82 3.50 -5.16
N PHE A 291 -9.64 3.51 -4.53
CA PHE A 291 -8.83 4.72 -4.31
C PHE A 291 -7.36 4.61 -4.78
N TYR A 292 -6.79 3.41 -4.80
CA TYR A 292 -5.36 3.11 -4.98
C TYR A 292 -5.05 2.16 -6.14
N PRO A 293 -5.62 2.37 -7.34
CA PRO A 293 -5.33 1.49 -8.46
C PRO A 293 -3.87 1.63 -8.92
N LYS A 294 -3.20 0.51 -9.18
CA LYS A 294 -1.90 0.47 -9.90
C LYS A 294 -2.00 -0.44 -11.12
N HIS A 295 -0.96 -0.42 -11.95
CA HIS A 295 -0.78 -1.34 -13.08
C HIS A 295 -1.96 -1.37 -14.08
N GLY A 296 -2.62 -0.22 -14.28
CA GLY A 296 -3.70 -0.07 -15.23
C GLY A 296 -5.08 -0.53 -14.73
N LEU A 297 -5.21 -0.86 -13.44
CA LEU A 297 -6.54 -0.98 -12.82
C LEU A 297 -7.27 0.38 -12.85
N PRO A 298 -8.60 0.40 -13.01
CA PRO A 298 -9.36 1.64 -12.93
C PRO A 298 -9.52 2.10 -11.48
N GLY A 299 -9.48 3.42 -11.26
CA GLY A 299 -9.94 4.04 -10.01
C GLY A 299 -11.44 4.25 -10.07
N PHE A 300 -12.19 3.75 -9.10
CA PHE A 300 -13.63 3.93 -9.08
C PHE A 300 -14.03 5.27 -8.48
N TYR A 301 -13.57 5.55 -7.26
CA TYR A 301 -13.88 6.79 -6.55
C TYR A 301 -12.75 7.82 -6.63
N SER A 302 -11.51 7.33 -6.70
CA SER A 302 -10.31 8.15 -6.78
C SER A 302 -9.21 7.36 -7.48
N GLN A 303 -8.27 8.09 -8.07
CA GLN A 303 -6.97 7.59 -8.47
C GLN A 303 -5.89 8.37 -7.71
N HIS A 304 -5.07 7.64 -6.97
CA HIS A 304 -3.87 8.17 -6.31
C HIS A 304 -2.68 8.12 -7.26
N PHE A 305 -1.96 9.23 -7.39
CA PHE A 305 -0.86 9.39 -8.34
C PHE A 305 0.53 9.13 -7.74
N TYR A 306 0.63 8.81 -6.44
CA TYR A 306 1.87 8.46 -5.73
C TYR A 306 2.99 9.50 -5.94
N GLY A 307 2.64 10.78 -5.93
CA GLY A 307 3.54 11.91 -6.01
C GLY A 307 4.58 11.87 -4.89
N THR A 308 5.86 11.86 -5.24
CA THR A 308 6.98 11.79 -4.28
C THR A 308 7.34 13.15 -3.70
N THR A 309 6.38 14.05 -3.55
CA THR A 309 6.62 15.49 -3.31
C THR A 309 7.20 15.81 -1.93
N TRP A 310 7.13 14.85 -0.99
CA TRP A 310 7.71 14.96 0.36
C TRP A 310 9.02 14.21 0.55
N ASN A 311 9.49 13.52 -0.48
CA ASN A 311 10.82 12.94 -0.42
C ASN A 311 11.85 14.07 -0.56
N ASN A 312 12.76 14.15 0.43
CA ASN A 312 13.99 14.92 0.35
C ASN A 312 15.00 14.32 -0.64
N LEU A 313 14.59 13.29 -1.39
CA LEU A 313 15.22 12.88 -2.62
C LEU A 313 15.10 14.07 -3.58
N GLY A 314 16.08 14.97 -3.53
CA GLY A 314 16.37 15.88 -4.63
C GLY A 314 16.89 15.07 -5.81
N GLU A 315 16.10 14.07 -6.23
CA GLU A 315 16.50 13.04 -7.15
C GLU A 315 16.58 13.70 -8.52
N THR A 316 17.80 13.98 -8.93
CA THR A 316 18.07 14.37 -10.31
C THR A 316 17.59 13.24 -11.23
N PRO A 317 17.22 13.52 -12.49
CA PRO A 317 16.82 12.48 -13.44
C PRO A 317 17.84 11.32 -13.56
N VAL A 318 19.11 11.60 -13.27
CA VAL A 318 20.21 10.63 -13.23
C VAL A 318 20.08 9.67 -12.05
N GLU A 319 19.75 10.18 -10.86
CA GLU A 319 19.56 9.35 -9.65
C GLU A 319 18.33 8.43 -9.79
N GLN A 320 17.26 8.91 -10.41
CA GLN A 320 16.11 8.06 -10.76
C GLN A 320 16.50 6.93 -11.72
N GLN A 321 17.28 7.24 -12.77
CA GLN A 321 17.79 6.21 -13.69
C GLN A 321 18.73 5.23 -12.97
N LEU A 322 19.57 5.71 -12.06
CA LEU A 322 20.47 4.87 -11.28
C LEU A 322 19.69 3.93 -10.37
N MET A 323 18.67 4.42 -9.66
CA MET A 323 17.80 3.61 -8.81
C MET A 323 17.03 2.56 -9.62
N LEU A 324 16.56 2.91 -10.82
CA LEU A 324 15.96 1.94 -11.74
C LEU A 324 16.96 0.87 -12.19
N LYS A 325 18.22 1.25 -12.48
CA LYS A 325 19.30 0.30 -12.82
C LYS A 325 19.65 -0.59 -11.63
N LEU A 326 19.77 -0.04 -10.43
CA LEU A 326 20.06 -0.79 -9.20
C LEU A 326 18.94 -1.77 -8.86
N ARG A 327 17.67 -1.38 -9.02
CA ARG A 327 16.53 -2.31 -8.89
C ARG A 327 16.60 -3.45 -9.92
N ARG A 328 16.96 -3.15 -11.17
CA ARG A 328 17.16 -4.19 -12.21
C ARG A 328 18.32 -5.13 -11.87
N LEU A 329 19.43 -4.60 -11.32
CA LEU A 329 20.57 -5.39 -10.88
C LEU A 329 20.20 -6.31 -9.72
N ARG A 330 19.57 -5.77 -8.67
CA ARG A 330 19.07 -6.54 -7.53
C ARG A 330 18.14 -7.69 -7.96
N ASN A 331 17.27 -7.43 -8.93
CA ASN A 331 16.38 -8.47 -9.49
C ASN A 331 17.13 -9.51 -10.33
N ARG A 332 18.25 -9.15 -11.00
CA ARG A 332 19.14 -10.11 -11.66
C ARG A 332 19.89 -10.95 -10.64
N ASP A 333 20.39 -10.36 -9.55
CA ASP A 333 21.14 -11.08 -8.52
C ASP A 333 20.25 -12.11 -7.81
N ALA A 334 19.02 -11.74 -7.45
CA ALA A 334 18.05 -12.68 -6.91
C ALA A 334 17.74 -13.84 -7.88
N LYS A 335 17.79 -13.58 -9.19
CA LYS A 335 17.63 -14.62 -10.23
C LYS A 335 18.86 -15.52 -10.34
N ILE A 336 20.06 -14.95 -10.24
CA ILE A 336 21.33 -15.71 -10.24
C ILE A 336 21.37 -16.64 -9.04
N ILE A 337 21.05 -16.13 -7.84
CA ILE A 337 20.99 -16.94 -6.60
C ILE A 337 20.02 -18.13 -6.76
N ARG A 338 18.84 -17.93 -7.37
CA ARG A 338 17.90 -19.03 -7.65
C ARG A 338 18.50 -20.09 -8.60
N VAL A 339 19.24 -19.67 -9.62
CA VAL A 339 19.90 -20.58 -10.57
C VAL A 339 21.03 -21.36 -9.89
N GLU A 340 21.81 -20.71 -9.04
CA GLU A 340 22.87 -21.36 -8.26
C GLU A 340 22.30 -22.42 -7.30
N ILE A 341 21.20 -22.10 -6.60
CA ILE A 341 20.51 -23.06 -5.71
C ILE A 341 20.00 -24.27 -6.51
N ILE A 342 19.36 -24.06 -7.67
CA ILE A 342 18.88 -25.16 -8.52
C ILE A 342 20.04 -26.01 -9.04
N SER A 343 21.15 -25.37 -9.43
CA SER A 343 22.35 -26.07 -9.90
C SER A 343 22.98 -26.91 -8.78
N LEU A 344 23.01 -26.40 -7.56
CA LEU A 344 23.48 -27.12 -6.38
C LEU A 344 22.62 -28.36 -6.09
N ILE A 345 21.28 -28.21 -6.15
CA ILE A 345 20.35 -29.33 -5.98
C ILE A 345 20.57 -30.40 -7.06
N ALA A 346 20.80 -30.00 -8.32
CA ALA A 346 21.07 -30.92 -9.41
C ALA A 346 22.39 -31.69 -9.19
N ILE A 347 23.45 -31.01 -8.75
CA ILE A 347 24.75 -31.64 -8.44
C ILE A 347 24.61 -32.65 -7.30
N VAL A 348 23.91 -32.29 -6.22
CA VAL A 348 23.64 -33.21 -5.10
C VAL A 348 22.84 -34.43 -5.58
N GLY A 349 21.85 -34.22 -6.44
CA GLY A 349 21.10 -35.29 -7.10
C GLY A 349 21.99 -36.24 -7.91
N CYS A 350 22.95 -35.71 -8.67
CA CYS A 350 23.95 -36.53 -9.40
C CYS A 350 24.77 -37.40 -8.45
N PHE A 351 25.24 -36.85 -7.34
CA PHE A 351 26.04 -37.59 -6.36
C PHE A 351 25.24 -38.71 -5.71
N ILE A 352 23.97 -38.46 -5.35
CA ILE A 352 23.08 -39.48 -4.80
C ILE A 352 22.87 -40.62 -5.81
N LEU A 353 22.56 -40.28 -7.07
CA LEU A 353 22.40 -41.26 -8.15
C LEU A 353 23.67 -42.09 -8.38
N TYR A 354 24.84 -41.45 -8.42
CA TYR A 354 26.12 -42.13 -8.53
C TYR A 354 26.34 -43.13 -7.37
N PHE A 355 26.03 -42.72 -6.14
CA PHE A 355 26.18 -43.58 -4.97
C PHE A 355 25.24 -44.78 -5.00
N LEU A 356 23.97 -44.56 -5.40
CA LEU A 356 22.98 -45.62 -5.57
C LEU A 356 23.38 -46.61 -6.68
N MET A 357 23.87 -46.11 -7.82
CA MET A 357 24.37 -46.96 -8.90
C MET A 357 25.60 -47.77 -8.47
N ASN A 358 26.53 -47.15 -7.74
CA ASN A 358 27.72 -47.84 -7.25
C ASN A 358 27.37 -48.93 -6.21
N GLN A 359 26.41 -48.66 -5.31
CA GLN A 359 25.88 -49.69 -4.41
C GLN A 359 25.17 -50.83 -5.15
N ALA A 360 24.37 -50.51 -6.18
CA ALA A 360 23.69 -51.51 -7.00
C ALA A 360 24.68 -52.40 -7.76
N MET A 361 25.75 -51.82 -8.32
CA MET A 361 26.83 -52.56 -8.98
C MET A 361 27.59 -53.47 -8.00
N LYS A 362 27.90 -52.98 -6.79
CA LYS A 362 28.53 -53.78 -5.74
C LYS A 362 27.64 -54.93 -5.23
N LYS A 363 26.32 -54.75 -5.22
CA LYS A 363 25.35 -55.82 -4.89
C LYS A 363 25.20 -56.83 -6.04
N GLY A 364 25.30 -56.37 -7.30
CA GLY A 364 25.26 -57.23 -8.48
C GLY A 364 26.52 -58.08 -8.67
N ALA A 365 27.69 -57.58 -8.28
CA ALA A 365 28.97 -58.32 -8.36
C ALA A 365 29.21 -59.33 -7.22
N ARG A 366 28.28 -59.43 -6.25
CA ARG A 366 28.30 -60.41 -5.15
C ARG A 366 27.30 -61.56 -5.34
N LYS A 367 26.63 -61.63 -6.49
CA LYS A 367 25.91 -62.80 -7.00
C LYS A 367 26.70 -63.36 -8.17
#